data_AF-A0A2Z4J257-F1
#
_entry.id   AF-A0A2Z4J257-F1
#
_cell.length_a   1.000
_cell.length_b   1.000
_cell.length_c   1.000
_cell.angle_alpha   90.00
_cell.angle_beta   90.00
_cell.angle_gamma   90.00
#
_symmetry.space_group_name_H-M   'P 1'
#
loop_
_entity.id
_entity.type
_entity.pdbx_description
1 polymer ?
#
loop_
_entity_poly.entity_id
_entity_poly.type
_entity_poly.pdbx_seq_one_letter_code
_entity_poly.pdbx_strand_id
1 'polypeptide(L)'
;MTAEAMLPSTSVSPTPRQVWTRTRGIALALVLLLAGAVAVALIRSDAQRGSLDPRSAEAQGSRAVAELLTERGVTTRVVTTLDEARAAADPDTTLLVAVPDLLTDRQQSGLRDTTAASGGRTVLVAAGSSSVEQLAPGVTADPAISLRSALAPDCAFPAAQRAGTADTGGLRYTTTHLDADQCYTSERLATLIRVPETSGGDTVVLGAPDILYNDRLDEQGNASLALQLLGSRPHLVWYLPSLSDASAAEQGEERTLIDLLPSGWLWGTLQLFVAAVLAALWRARRLGPLVPEKLPVAIRASETVEGRARLYRTANARDRAAAALRSTTRTRLAPLVGVPVAQAHTPEALLPALSAHLHGDGRSLHSLLFGTPPGDDAALITLADQLDALEREVRRP
;
A
#
# COMPACT_ATOMS: atom_id res chain seq x y z
N MET A 1 51.40 -24.06 -31.71
CA MET A 1 51.08 -22.96 -30.79
C MET A 1 50.20 -21.97 -31.53
N THR A 2 48.90 -22.00 -31.25
CA THR A 2 47.98 -20.88 -31.46
C THR A 2 46.92 -21.05 -30.37
N ALA A 3 46.95 -20.14 -29.40
CA ALA A 3 46.03 -20.12 -28.26
C ALA A 3 44.72 -19.52 -28.72
N GLU A 4 43.65 -20.32 -28.73
CA GLU A 4 42.30 -19.84 -28.99
C GLU A 4 41.72 -19.33 -27.67
N ALA A 5 41.55 -18.02 -27.59
CA ALA A 5 41.08 -17.32 -26.40
C ALA A 5 39.58 -17.58 -26.18
N MET A 6 39.22 -18.25 -25.08
CA MET A 6 37.84 -18.30 -24.59
C MET A 6 37.42 -16.90 -24.11
N LEU A 7 36.47 -16.28 -24.81
CA LEU A 7 35.74 -15.13 -24.27
C LEU A 7 34.53 -15.65 -23.46
N PRO A 8 34.30 -15.13 -22.24
CA PRO A 8 33.20 -15.57 -21.39
C PRO A 8 31.86 -15.04 -21.93
N SER A 9 30.87 -15.92 -21.99
CA SER A 9 29.48 -15.61 -22.29
C SER A 9 28.81 -14.99 -21.06
N THR A 10 28.61 -13.67 -21.08
CA THR A 10 27.89 -12.97 -20.01
C THR A 10 26.40 -13.03 -20.27
N SER A 11 25.63 -13.69 -19.40
CA SER A 11 24.17 -13.68 -19.46
C SER A 11 23.64 -12.29 -19.07
N VAL A 12 22.75 -11.71 -19.90
CA VAL A 12 22.15 -10.37 -19.70
C VAL A 12 20.72 -10.49 -19.15
N SER A 13 20.43 -11.56 -18.40
CA SER A 13 19.19 -11.69 -17.64
C SER A 13 19.38 -11.01 -16.29
N PRO A 14 18.62 -9.96 -15.94
CA PRO A 14 18.73 -9.34 -14.62
C PRO A 14 18.43 -10.41 -13.57
N THR A 15 19.42 -10.73 -12.75
CA THR A 15 19.26 -11.72 -11.70
C THR A 15 18.24 -11.22 -10.67
N PRO A 16 17.48 -12.10 -10.00
CA PRO A 16 16.51 -11.70 -8.98
C PRO A 16 17.15 -10.85 -7.86
N ARG A 17 18.46 -11.03 -7.60
CA ARG A 17 19.25 -10.17 -6.72
C ARG A 17 19.34 -8.72 -7.20
N GLN A 18 19.47 -8.47 -8.49
CA GLN A 18 19.64 -7.14 -9.08
C GLN A 18 18.34 -6.33 -9.07
N VAL A 19 17.19 -7.02 -9.23
CA VAL A 19 15.86 -6.42 -9.03
C VAL A 19 15.63 -6.12 -7.55
N TRP A 20 15.98 -7.05 -6.66
CA TRP A 20 15.82 -6.87 -5.21
C TRP A 20 16.68 -5.73 -4.64
N THR A 21 17.93 -5.56 -5.08
CA THR A 21 18.76 -4.43 -4.64
C THR A 21 18.18 -3.09 -5.06
N ARG A 22 17.51 -3.02 -6.22
CA ARG A 22 16.93 -1.78 -6.76
C ARG A 22 15.58 -1.44 -6.12
N THR A 23 14.78 -2.45 -5.78
CA THR A 23 13.48 -2.26 -5.11
C THR A 23 13.60 -2.11 -3.60
N ARG A 24 14.66 -2.64 -2.97
CA ARG A 24 14.88 -2.54 -1.52
C ARG A 24 15.04 -1.09 -1.05
N GLY A 25 15.69 -0.23 -1.83
CA GLY A 25 15.80 1.20 -1.50
C GLY A 25 14.44 1.91 -1.52
N ILE A 26 13.61 1.61 -2.52
CA ILE A 26 12.25 2.16 -2.63
C ILE A 26 11.35 1.61 -1.52
N ALA A 27 11.43 0.31 -1.21
CA ALA A 27 10.68 -0.32 -0.14
C ALA A 27 11.09 0.25 1.23
N LEU A 28 12.39 0.47 1.48
CA LEU A 28 12.88 1.10 2.70
C LEU A 28 12.37 2.55 2.83
N ALA A 29 12.41 3.32 1.74
CA ALA A 29 11.89 4.69 1.72
C ALA A 29 10.38 4.71 2.00
N LEU A 30 9.60 3.80 1.41
CA LEU A 30 8.17 3.66 1.67
C LEU A 30 7.88 3.30 3.13
N VAL A 31 8.64 2.35 3.70
CA VAL A 31 8.51 1.95 5.11
C VAL A 31 8.85 3.11 6.04
N LEU A 32 9.92 3.87 5.76
CA LEU A 32 10.28 5.04 6.56
C LEU A 32 9.22 6.14 6.47
N LEU A 33 8.63 6.35 5.29
CA LEU A 33 7.55 7.32 5.10
C LEU A 33 6.29 6.89 5.86
N LEU A 34 5.90 5.61 5.77
CA LEU A 34 4.80 5.05 6.55
C LEU A 34 5.06 5.13 8.06
N ALA A 35 6.25 4.77 8.52
CA ALA A 35 6.63 4.87 9.92
C ALA A 35 6.61 6.33 10.42
N GLY A 36 7.08 7.27 9.61
CA GLY A 36 6.99 8.70 9.87
C GLY A 36 5.54 9.18 9.96
N ALA A 37 4.68 8.75 9.03
CA ALA A 37 3.26 9.09 9.05
C ALA A 37 2.56 8.52 10.30
N VAL A 38 2.85 7.28 10.68
CA VAL A 38 2.32 6.65 11.91
C VAL A 38 2.83 7.38 13.16
N ALA A 39 4.11 7.72 13.22
CA ALA A 39 4.67 8.47 14.36
C ALA A 39 4.00 9.85 14.51
N VAL A 40 3.83 10.58 13.40
CA VAL A 40 3.09 11.86 13.40
C VAL A 40 1.64 11.68 13.83
N ALA A 41 0.98 10.63 13.34
CA ALA A 41 -0.40 10.33 13.71
C ALA A 41 -0.52 10.04 15.22
N LEU A 42 0.39 9.25 15.80
CA LEU A 42 0.39 8.94 17.24
C LEU A 42 0.64 10.18 18.11
N ILE A 43 1.60 11.03 17.74
CA ILE A 43 1.88 12.28 18.47
C ILE A 43 0.67 13.23 18.43
N ARG A 44 0.02 13.39 17.27
CA ARG A 44 -1.20 14.19 17.15
C ARG A 44 -2.38 13.58 17.91
N SER A 45 -2.46 12.26 17.99
CA SER A 45 -3.54 11.55 18.69
C SER A 45 -3.48 11.69 20.21
N ASP A 46 -2.31 11.97 20.80
CA ASP A 46 -2.21 12.33 22.23
C ASP A 46 -2.57 13.81 22.44
N ALA A 47 -2.09 14.73 21.59
CA ALA A 47 -2.38 16.16 21.72
C ALA A 47 -3.89 16.49 21.56
N GLN A 48 -4.63 15.69 20.78
CA GLN A 48 -6.07 15.88 20.59
C GLN A 48 -6.94 15.25 21.69
N ARG A 49 -6.39 14.41 22.58
CA ARG A 49 -7.20 13.65 23.54
C ARG A 49 -7.66 14.57 24.67
N GLY A 50 -8.92 15.00 24.61
CA GLY A 50 -9.49 15.91 25.62
C GLY A 50 -9.18 17.39 25.37
N SER A 51 -8.79 17.77 24.14
CA SER A 51 -8.76 19.17 23.73
C SER A 51 -10.14 19.80 23.90
N LEU A 52 -10.21 20.99 24.51
CA LEU A 52 -11.46 21.65 24.91
C LEU A 52 -12.38 20.84 25.85
N ASP A 53 -11.93 19.71 26.42
CA ASP A 53 -12.74 18.97 27.39
C ASP A 53 -12.63 19.66 28.77
N PRO A 54 -13.73 20.13 29.37
CA PRO A 54 -13.73 20.77 30.68
C PRO A 54 -13.42 19.80 31.84
N ARG A 55 -13.29 18.49 31.57
CA ARG A 55 -12.84 17.49 32.55
C ARG A 55 -11.33 17.23 32.46
N SER A 56 -10.68 17.65 31.37
CA SER A 56 -9.26 17.41 31.11
C SER A 56 -8.37 18.48 31.74
N ALA A 57 -7.37 18.02 32.51
CA ALA A 57 -6.34 18.86 33.11
C ALA A 57 -5.08 18.99 32.21
N GLU A 58 -5.10 18.46 31.00
CA GLU A 58 -4.00 18.61 30.04
C GLU A 58 -3.87 20.06 29.56
N ALA A 59 -2.73 20.42 28.95
CA ALA A 59 -2.47 21.79 28.50
C ALA A 59 -3.61 22.36 27.63
N GLN A 60 -4.06 21.59 26.64
CA GLN A 60 -5.15 21.97 25.73
C GLN A 60 -6.55 21.59 26.24
N GLY A 61 -6.69 21.14 27.49
CA GLY A 61 -7.98 20.93 28.13
C GLY A 61 -8.60 22.23 28.63
N SER A 62 -9.82 22.17 29.17
CA SER A 62 -10.56 23.36 29.65
C SER A 62 -11.02 23.27 31.11
N ARG A 63 -10.41 22.39 31.91
CA ARG A 63 -10.77 22.20 33.32
C ARG A 63 -10.61 23.46 34.16
N ALA A 64 -9.58 24.27 33.94
CA ALA A 64 -9.37 25.49 34.71
C ALA A 64 -10.53 26.49 34.54
N VAL A 65 -11.05 26.64 33.32
CA VAL A 65 -12.24 27.47 33.05
C VAL A 65 -13.47 26.91 33.76
N ALA A 66 -13.69 25.60 33.67
CA ALA A 66 -14.85 24.95 34.28
C ALA A 66 -14.87 25.07 35.80
N GLU A 67 -13.73 24.92 36.47
CA GLU A 67 -13.60 25.10 37.92
C GLU A 67 -13.87 26.56 38.31
N LEU A 68 -13.28 27.54 37.60
CA LEU A 68 -13.50 28.97 37.86
C LEU A 68 -14.96 29.42 37.63
N LEU A 69 -15.64 28.84 36.64
CA LEU A 69 -17.07 29.07 36.42
C LEU A 69 -17.91 28.48 37.55
N THR A 70 -17.56 27.28 38.02
CA THR A 70 -18.22 26.61 39.14
C THR A 70 -18.07 27.42 40.43
N GLU A 71 -16.88 27.96 40.72
CA GLU A 71 -16.64 28.87 41.85
C GLU A 71 -17.48 30.15 41.78
N ARG A 72 -17.83 30.60 40.56
CA ARG A 72 -18.72 31.76 40.32
C ARG A 72 -20.21 31.40 40.27
N GLY A 73 -20.56 30.16 40.60
CA GLY A 73 -21.96 29.70 40.69
C GLY A 73 -22.59 29.30 39.36
N VAL A 74 -21.80 29.12 38.30
CA VAL A 74 -22.28 28.61 37.00
C VAL A 74 -22.24 27.09 37.00
N THR A 75 -23.37 26.43 36.80
CA THR A 75 -23.41 24.96 36.74
C THR A 75 -23.00 24.49 35.35
N THR A 76 -21.92 23.72 35.25
CA THR A 76 -21.41 23.21 33.97
C THR A 76 -21.85 21.76 33.73
N ARG A 77 -22.39 21.48 32.55
CA ARG A 77 -22.76 20.12 32.11
C ARG A 77 -22.16 19.82 30.75
N VAL A 78 -21.40 18.73 30.64
CA VAL A 78 -20.84 18.26 29.37
C VAL A 78 -21.83 17.37 28.66
N VAL A 79 -22.04 17.61 27.37
CA VAL A 79 -22.86 16.77 26.49
C VAL A 79 -22.04 16.37 25.27
N THR A 80 -22.30 15.18 24.75
CA THR A 80 -21.57 14.66 23.57
C THR A 80 -22.48 14.30 22.42
N THR A 81 -23.80 14.51 22.57
CA THR A 81 -24.80 14.26 21.55
C THR A 81 -25.54 15.54 21.19
N LEU A 82 -25.97 15.62 19.93
CA LEU A 82 -26.70 16.79 19.44
C LEU A 82 -28.07 16.95 20.13
N ASP A 83 -28.76 15.86 20.39
CA ASP A 83 -30.08 15.89 21.03
C ASP A 83 -30.00 16.41 22.46
N GLU A 84 -28.97 16.04 23.23
CA GLU A 84 -28.74 16.57 24.57
C GLU A 84 -28.37 18.06 24.56
N ALA A 85 -27.68 18.52 23.51
CA ALA A 85 -27.35 19.93 23.32
C ALA A 85 -28.62 20.74 22.98
N ARG A 86 -29.45 20.25 22.06
CA ARG A 86 -30.73 20.88 21.68
C ARG A 86 -31.74 20.90 22.84
N ALA A 87 -31.88 19.78 23.55
CA ALA A 87 -32.81 19.67 24.68
C ALA A 87 -32.47 20.61 25.85
N ALA A 88 -31.24 21.10 25.89
CA ALA A 88 -30.79 22.00 26.95
C ALA A 88 -30.64 23.45 26.51
N ALA A 89 -31.02 23.77 25.27
CA ALA A 89 -31.12 25.15 24.83
C ALA A 89 -32.32 25.81 25.53
N ASP A 90 -32.01 26.74 26.44
CA ASP A 90 -32.96 27.41 27.32
C ASP A 90 -32.53 28.88 27.53
N PRO A 91 -33.45 29.81 27.84
CA PRO A 91 -33.09 31.21 28.09
C PRO A 91 -31.99 31.40 29.14
N ASP A 92 -31.93 30.55 30.17
CA ASP A 92 -30.96 30.65 31.26
C ASP A 92 -29.69 29.81 31.01
N THR A 93 -29.49 29.37 29.77
CA THR A 93 -28.34 28.53 29.38
C THR A 93 -27.41 29.25 28.40
N THR A 94 -26.10 29.09 28.63
CA THR A 94 -25.07 29.30 27.63
C THR A 94 -24.71 27.94 27.03
N LEU A 95 -24.91 27.75 25.73
CA LEU A 95 -24.51 26.56 24.99
C LEU A 95 -23.19 26.84 24.26
N LEU A 96 -22.11 26.19 24.70
CA LEU A 96 -20.86 26.18 23.95
C LEU A 96 -20.84 25.00 22.98
N VAL A 97 -20.55 25.25 21.71
CA VAL A 97 -20.36 24.23 20.69
C VAL A 97 -18.87 24.18 20.36
N ALA A 98 -18.18 23.15 20.87
CA ALA A 98 -16.79 22.91 20.54
C ALA A 98 -16.69 22.34 19.12
N VAL A 99 -15.80 22.90 18.29
CA VAL A 99 -15.52 22.42 16.92
C VAL A 99 -16.80 22.16 16.08
N PRO A 100 -17.58 23.21 15.75
CA PRO A 100 -18.84 23.08 14.99
C PRO A 100 -18.69 22.35 13.64
N ASP A 101 -17.50 22.37 13.05
CA ASP A 101 -17.15 21.74 11.77
C ASP A 101 -17.26 20.20 11.77
N LEU A 102 -17.40 19.58 12.95
CA LEU A 102 -17.70 18.14 13.06
C LEU A 102 -19.17 17.80 12.79
N LEU A 103 -20.06 18.79 12.84
CA LEU A 103 -21.48 18.59 12.60
C LEU A 103 -21.76 18.64 11.09
N THR A 104 -22.65 17.77 10.62
CA THR A 104 -23.18 17.85 9.25
C THR A 104 -24.10 19.07 9.09
N ASP A 105 -24.27 19.55 7.86
CA ASP A 105 -25.14 20.71 7.55
C ASP A 105 -26.54 20.57 8.18
N ARG A 106 -27.15 19.39 8.10
CA ARG A 106 -28.47 19.12 8.70
C ARG A 106 -28.47 19.23 10.23
N GLN A 107 -27.40 18.74 10.86
CA GLN A 107 -27.23 18.84 12.32
C GLN A 107 -27.06 20.29 12.75
N GLN A 108 -26.27 21.06 11.99
CA GLN A 108 -26.09 22.49 12.19
C GLN A 108 -27.39 23.27 12.01
N SER A 109 -28.17 23.02 10.96
CA SER A 109 -29.48 23.66 10.76
C SER A 109 -30.41 23.42 11.95
N GLY A 110 -30.60 22.17 12.38
CA GLY A 110 -31.51 21.91 13.50
C GLY A 110 -30.97 22.39 14.85
N LEU A 111 -29.65 22.48 15.03
CA LEU A 111 -29.06 23.14 16.20
C LEU A 111 -29.40 24.63 16.19
N ARG A 112 -29.17 25.29 15.04
CA ARG A 112 -29.47 26.70 14.83
C ARG A 112 -30.93 27.03 15.12
N ASP A 113 -31.86 26.26 14.56
CA ASP A 113 -33.30 26.49 14.73
C ASP A 113 -33.68 26.46 16.22
N THR A 114 -33.10 25.53 16.98
CA THR A 114 -33.34 25.39 18.41
C THR A 114 -32.72 26.56 19.19
N THR A 115 -31.46 26.89 18.93
CA THR A 115 -30.75 27.95 19.67
C THR A 115 -31.32 29.34 19.38
N ALA A 116 -31.70 29.62 18.12
CA ALA A 116 -32.30 30.90 17.73
C ALA A 116 -33.64 31.15 18.44
N ALA A 117 -34.42 30.11 18.72
CA ALA A 117 -35.68 30.21 19.45
C ALA A 117 -35.52 30.21 20.99
N SER A 118 -34.38 29.73 21.51
CA SER A 118 -34.20 29.49 22.94
C SER A 118 -34.09 30.74 23.82
N GLY A 119 -33.68 31.90 23.28
CA GLY A 119 -33.39 33.11 24.07
C GLY A 119 -32.12 33.02 24.94
N GLY A 120 -31.39 31.90 24.88
CA GLY A 120 -30.10 31.68 25.55
C GLY A 120 -28.92 32.27 24.77
N ARG A 121 -27.69 32.05 25.28
CA ARG A 121 -26.46 32.39 24.55
C ARG A 121 -25.90 31.15 23.85
N THR A 122 -25.49 31.29 22.59
CA THR A 122 -24.72 30.24 21.89
C THR A 122 -23.31 30.73 21.63
N VAL A 123 -22.29 29.93 21.99
CA VAL A 123 -20.87 30.24 21.74
C VAL A 123 -20.31 29.20 20.78
N LEU A 124 -19.88 29.66 19.60
CA LEU A 124 -19.29 28.82 18.55
C LEU A 124 -17.77 28.99 18.57
N VAL A 125 -17.04 27.91 18.82
CA VAL A 125 -15.58 27.94 18.93
C VAL A 125 -14.94 27.49 17.63
N ALA A 126 -14.16 28.38 17.01
CA ALA A 126 -13.45 28.17 15.76
C ALA A 126 -14.34 27.59 14.64
N ALA A 127 -15.52 28.19 14.44
CA ALA A 127 -16.44 27.79 13.38
C ALA A 127 -15.87 28.16 11.99
N GLY A 128 -15.62 27.17 11.15
CA GLY A 128 -15.18 27.36 9.76
C GLY A 128 -16.29 27.94 8.87
N SER A 129 -15.99 28.14 7.58
CA SER A 129 -16.89 28.81 6.64
C SER A 129 -18.25 28.15 6.52
N SER A 130 -18.31 26.82 6.34
CA SER A 130 -19.58 26.08 6.25
C SER A 130 -20.41 26.19 7.53
N SER A 131 -19.75 26.08 8.68
CA SER A 131 -20.44 26.02 9.97
C SER A 131 -20.92 27.36 10.45
N VAL A 132 -20.11 28.41 10.27
CA VAL A 132 -20.49 29.76 10.72
C VAL A 132 -21.65 30.32 9.90
N GLU A 133 -21.66 30.07 8.58
CA GLU A 133 -22.74 30.55 7.70
C GLU A 133 -24.08 29.89 8.06
N GLN A 134 -24.07 28.64 8.51
CA GLN A 134 -25.27 27.91 8.91
C GLN A 134 -25.71 28.21 10.35
N LEU A 135 -24.78 28.32 11.31
CA LEU A 135 -25.05 28.50 12.75
C LEU A 135 -25.15 29.97 13.18
N ALA A 136 -24.63 30.90 12.40
CA ALA A 136 -24.73 32.33 12.60
C ALA A 136 -25.00 33.03 11.25
N PRO A 137 -26.22 32.89 10.68
CA PRO A 137 -26.53 33.45 9.36
C PRO A 137 -26.20 34.94 9.27
N GLY A 138 -25.52 35.35 8.20
CA GLY A 138 -25.02 36.72 8.04
C GLY A 138 -23.62 36.95 8.63
N VAL A 139 -22.96 35.91 9.13
CA VAL A 139 -21.53 35.89 9.45
C VAL A 139 -20.81 34.99 8.45
N THR A 140 -19.66 35.44 7.94
CA THR A 140 -18.83 34.66 7.00
C THR A 140 -17.40 34.57 7.52
N ALA A 141 -16.76 33.42 7.34
CA ALA A 141 -15.36 33.21 7.69
C ALA A 141 -14.44 33.58 6.52
N ASP A 142 -13.36 34.29 6.81
CA ASP A 142 -12.28 34.54 5.87
C ASP A 142 -11.40 33.29 5.74
N PRO A 143 -10.95 32.94 4.51
CA PRO A 143 -10.11 31.76 4.31
C PRO A 143 -8.71 31.90 4.92
N ALA A 144 -8.25 33.11 5.25
CA ALA A 144 -6.99 33.35 5.91
C ALA A 144 -7.18 33.62 7.42
N ILE A 145 -6.28 33.02 8.20
CA ILE A 145 -6.26 33.14 9.66
C ILE A 145 -5.38 34.30 10.13
N SER A 146 -5.68 34.83 11.32
CA SER A 146 -4.77 35.72 12.04
C SER A 146 -3.63 34.91 12.66
N LEU A 147 -2.39 35.23 12.26
CA LEU A 147 -1.17 34.67 12.88
C LEU A 147 -0.80 35.36 14.20
N ARG A 148 -1.39 36.53 14.47
CA ARG A 148 -1.27 37.20 15.77
C ARG A 148 -2.28 36.58 16.72
N SER A 149 -1.78 36.12 17.87
CA SER A 149 -2.56 35.54 18.96
C SER A 149 -3.23 36.66 19.78
N ALA A 150 -2.43 37.55 20.38
CA ALA A 150 -2.93 38.62 21.22
C ALA A 150 -3.47 39.82 20.42
N LEU A 151 -4.74 40.17 20.63
CA LEU A 151 -5.44 41.28 19.98
C LEU A 151 -6.14 42.17 21.02
N ALA A 152 -6.34 43.45 20.72
CA ALA A 152 -7.11 44.38 21.55
C ALA A 152 -8.59 44.41 21.10
N PRO A 153 -9.56 44.62 22.00
CA PRO A 153 -10.97 44.38 21.72
C PRO A 153 -11.61 45.35 20.71
N ASP A 154 -11.08 46.56 20.52
CA ASP A 154 -11.50 47.55 19.50
C ASP A 154 -13.03 47.70 19.27
N CYS A 155 -13.84 47.47 20.30
CA CYS A 155 -15.31 47.41 20.22
C CYS A 155 -15.98 47.85 21.53
N ALA A 156 -17.29 48.07 21.48
CA ALA A 156 -18.09 48.48 22.64
C ALA A 156 -18.59 47.30 23.49
N PHE A 157 -18.37 46.05 23.10
CA PHE A 157 -18.87 44.89 23.83
C PHE A 157 -18.26 44.80 25.25
N PRO A 158 -19.08 44.87 26.33
CA PRO A 158 -18.55 44.96 27.69
C PRO A 158 -17.66 43.77 28.10
N ALA A 159 -17.93 42.57 27.58
CA ALA A 159 -17.12 41.41 27.88
C ALA A 159 -15.70 41.53 27.34
N ALA A 160 -15.58 42.01 26.10
CA ALA A 160 -14.30 42.27 25.45
C ALA A 160 -13.55 43.44 26.11
N GLN A 161 -14.26 44.54 26.42
CA GLN A 161 -13.64 45.69 27.10
C GLN A 161 -13.07 45.34 28.48
N ARG A 162 -13.80 44.56 29.29
CA ARG A 162 -13.32 44.13 30.62
C ARG A 162 -12.19 43.11 30.55
N ALA A 163 -12.08 42.36 29.45
CA ALA A 163 -10.97 41.45 29.22
C ALA A 163 -9.69 42.19 28.81
N GLY A 164 -9.82 43.27 28.04
CA GLY A 164 -8.65 43.94 27.46
C GLY A 164 -8.04 43.09 26.36
N THR A 165 -6.72 43.10 26.22
CA THR A 165 -6.02 42.26 25.24
C THR A 165 -6.24 40.77 25.55
N ALA A 166 -6.51 39.95 24.53
CA ALA A 166 -6.71 38.51 24.70
C ALA A 166 -6.21 37.73 23.48
N ASP A 167 -5.94 36.44 23.66
CA ASP A 167 -5.45 35.52 22.63
C ASP A 167 -6.60 35.00 21.75
N THR A 168 -7.17 35.89 20.95
CA THR A 168 -8.31 35.62 20.08
C THR A 168 -7.87 35.52 18.63
N GLY A 169 -6.71 34.93 18.32
CA GLY A 169 -6.24 34.77 16.94
C GLY A 169 -7.12 33.85 16.07
N GLY A 170 -6.51 33.15 15.12
CA GLY A 170 -7.20 32.10 14.37
C GLY A 170 -8.16 32.64 13.30
N LEU A 171 -9.36 32.07 13.20
CA LEU A 171 -10.34 32.42 12.17
C LEU A 171 -10.79 33.88 12.30
N ARG A 172 -11.01 34.51 11.16
CA ARG A 172 -11.48 35.90 11.07
C ARG A 172 -12.84 35.91 10.39
N TYR A 173 -13.68 36.84 10.78
CA TYR A 173 -15.06 36.89 10.35
C TYR A 173 -15.44 38.29 9.87
N THR A 174 -16.41 38.33 8.95
CA THR A 174 -17.20 39.52 8.65
C THR A 174 -18.67 39.26 8.96
N THR A 175 -19.44 40.33 9.13
CA THR A 175 -20.88 40.20 9.31
C THR A 175 -21.66 41.29 8.57
N THR A 176 -22.86 40.94 8.12
CA THR A 176 -23.84 41.87 7.55
C THR A 176 -24.76 42.46 8.62
N HIS A 177 -24.70 41.98 9.86
CA HIS A 177 -25.49 42.50 10.97
C HIS A 177 -24.96 43.84 11.44
N LEU A 178 -25.83 44.85 11.46
CA LEU A 178 -25.47 46.23 11.80
C LEU A 178 -25.37 46.47 13.31
N ASP A 179 -26.05 45.64 14.09
CA ASP A 179 -26.09 45.64 15.55
C ASP A 179 -25.16 44.59 16.19
N ALA A 180 -24.37 43.90 15.36
CA ALA A 180 -23.36 42.96 15.84
C ALA A 180 -22.13 43.70 16.39
N ASP A 181 -21.62 43.19 17.50
CA ASP A 181 -20.33 43.63 18.02
C ASP A 181 -19.21 42.88 17.30
N GLN A 182 -18.30 43.62 16.67
CA GLN A 182 -17.11 43.10 15.99
C GLN A 182 -15.89 43.49 16.79
N CYS A 183 -15.28 42.52 17.48
CA CYS A 183 -14.18 42.76 18.42
C CYS A 183 -12.90 42.04 17.97
N TYR A 184 -11.78 42.46 18.53
CA TYR A 184 -10.46 41.84 18.32
C TYR A 184 -10.08 41.76 16.84
N THR A 185 -9.80 42.92 16.25
CA THR A 185 -9.61 42.99 14.80
C THR A 185 -8.19 42.63 14.37
N SER A 186 -8.07 41.86 13.30
CA SER A 186 -6.81 41.56 12.62
C SER A 186 -6.96 41.79 11.12
N GLU A 187 -6.21 42.76 10.60
CA GLU A 187 -6.30 43.23 9.20
C GLU A 187 -7.71 43.68 8.79
N ARG A 188 -8.43 44.34 9.70
CA ARG A 188 -9.82 44.86 9.54
C ARG A 188 -10.94 43.81 9.63
N LEU A 189 -10.61 42.57 9.94
CA LEU A 189 -11.59 41.50 10.19
C LEU A 189 -11.62 41.15 11.68
N ALA A 190 -12.80 40.89 12.22
CA ALA A 190 -12.97 40.56 13.64
C ALA A 190 -12.71 39.08 13.90
N THR A 191 -12.09 38.74 15.01
CA THR A 191 -11.96 37.33 15.45
C THR A 191 -12.96 36.95 16.53
N LEU A 192 -13.72 37.92 17.04
CA LEU A 192 -14.89 37.71 17.87
C LEU A 192 -16.06 38.52 17.32
N ILE A 193 -17.17 37.85 17.03
CA ILE A 193 -18.42 38.51 16.65
C ILE A 193 -19.53 38.10 17.62
N ARG A 194 -20.30 39.06 18.13
CA ARG A 194 -21.55 38.81 18.83
C ARG A 194 -22.72 39.30 17.99
N VAL A 195 -23.61 38.39 17.61
CA VAL A 195 -24.84 38.68 16.90
C VAL A 195 -26.01 38.56 17.88
N PRO A 196 -26.77 39.63 18.17
CA PRO A 196 -27.98 39.53 18.99
C PRO A 196 -29.07 38.71 18.27
N GLU A 197 -29.82 37.92 19.02
CA GLU A 197 -30.98 37.18 18.50
C GLU A 197 -32.29 37.91 18.83
N THR A 198 -33.29 37.77 17.96
CA THR A 198 -34.61 38.39 18.16
C THR A 198 -35.36 37.83 19.36
N SER A 199 -35.02 36.61 19.80
CA SER A 199 -35.56 35.95 20.98
C SER A 199 -34.99 36.46 22.31
N GLY A 200 -34.08 37.44 22.28
CA GLY A 200 -33.42 38.02 23.47
C GLY A 200 -32.11 37.32 23.87
N GLY A 201 -31.70 36.30 23.11
CA GLY A 201 -30.40 35.65 23.20
C GLY A 201 -29.32 36.34 22.38
N ASP A 202 -28.15 35.70 22.28
CA ASP A 202 -27.10 36.10 21.34
C ASP A 202 -26.24 34.90 20.89
N THR A 203 -25.67 35.02 19.70
CA THR A 203 -24.70 34.08 19.16
C THR A 203 -23.32 34.74 19.14
N VAL A 204 -22.37 34.19 19.89
CA VAL A 204 -20.98 34.62 19.91
C VAL A 204 -20.14 33.64 19.09
N VAL A 205 -19.38 34.15 18.14
CA VAL A 205 -18.44 33.38 17.34
C VAL A 205 -17.02 33.76 17.76
N LEU A 206 -16.22 32.76 18.12
CA LEU A 206 -14.80 32.90 18.47
C LEU A 206 -13.93 32.26 17.40
N GLY A 207 -12.92 32.99 16.92
CA GLY A 207 -12.01 32.51 15.87
C GLY A 207 -11.02 31.45 16.31
N ALA A 208 -10.76 31.37 17.61
CA ALA A 208 -9.78 30.48 18.20
C ALA A 208 -10.22 29.95 19.57
N PRO A 209 -9.83 28.71 19.92
CA PRO A 209 -10.10 28.10 21.21
C PRO A 209 -9.13 28.55 22.33
N ASP A 210 -8.06 29.28 22.00
CA ASP A 210 -6.90 29.50 22.86
C ASP A 210 -7.27 30.06 24.25
N ILE A 211 -8.24 30.97 24.35
CA ILE A 211 -8.69 31.52 25.63
C ILE A 211 -9.34 30.49 26.57
N LEU A 212 -9.68 29.30 26.05
CA LEU A 212 -10.32 28.21 26.79
C LEU A 212 -9.33 27.15 27.25
N TYR A 213 -8.07 27.20 26.82
CA TYR A 213 -7.05 26.23 27.17
C TYR A 213 -6.43 26.49 28.55
N ASN A 214 -6.14 25.41 29.28
CA ASN A 214 -5.55 25.47 30.61
C ASN A 214 -4.18 26.18 30.61
N ASP A 215 -3.36 25.99 29.56
CA ASP A 215 -2.01 26.56 29.46
C ASP A 215 -1.97 28.02 28.99
N ARG A 216 -3.11 28.58 28.58
CA ARG A 216 -3.25 29.97 28.11
C ARG A 216 -4.16 30.82 28.97
N LEU A 217 -4.87 30.21 29.92
CA LEU A 217 -5.94 30.90 30.64
C LEU A 217 -5.43 32.09 31.48
N ASP A 218 -4.22 31.99 32.02
CA ASP A 218 -3.54 33.02 32.81
C ASP A 218 -2.75 34.03 31.97
N GLU A 219 -2.76 33.89 30.64
CA GLU A 219 -2.16 34.85 29.72
C GLU A 219 -3.16 35.98 29.37
N GLN A 220 -2.65 37.21 29.26
CA GLN A 220 -3.42 38.39 28.84
C GLN A 220 -4.74 38.55 29.64
N GLY A 221 -5.85 38.79 28.93
CA GLY A 221 -7.21 38.86 29.44
C GLY A 221 -8.03 37.58 29.23
N ASN A 222 -7.39 36.44 28.93
CA ASN A 222 -8.05 35.21 28.49
C ASN A 222 -9.08 34.70 29.50
N ALA A 223 -8.69 34.57 30.78
CA ALA A 223 -9.63 34.20 31.85
C ALA A 223 -10.82 35.17 31.94
N SER A 224 -10.56 36.48 31.88
CA SER A 224 -11.62 37.49 31.96
C SER A 224 -12.60 37.36 30.78
N LEU A 225 -12.09 37.13 29.58
CA LEU A 225 -12.94 36.94 28.39
C LEU A 225 -13.74 35.63 28.49
N ALA A 226 -13.08 34.50 28.72
CA ALA A 226 -13.72 33.19 28.80
C ALA A 226 -14.83 33.16 29.87
N LEU A 227 -14.56 33.66 31.08
CA LEU A 227 -15.54 33.66 32.17
C LEU A 227 -16.73 34.59 31.89
N GLN A 228 -16.55 35.68 31.15
CA GLN A 228 -17.64 36.58 30.81
C GLN A 228 -18.48 36.11 29.62
N LEU A 229 -17.87 35.39 28.68
CA LEU A 229 -18.59 34.78 27.56
C LEU A 229 -19.43 33.60 28.04
N LEU A 230 -18.83 32.71 28.83
CA LEU A 230 -19.44 31.46 29.26
C LEU A 230 -20.28 31.58 30.53
N GLY A 231 -19.95 32.55 31.40
CA GLY A 231 -20.67 32.81 32.65
C GLY A 231 -21.75 33.87 32.56
N SER A 232 -22.23 34.21 31.35
CA SER A 232 -23.32 35.18 31.19
C SER A 232 -24.68 34.69 31.69
N ARG A 233 -24.83 33.37 31.85
CA ARG A 233 -26.06 32.69 32.27
C ARG A 233 -25.71 31.70 33.40
N PRO A 234 -26.67 31.31 34.26
CA PRO A 234 -26.40 30.42 35.39
C PRO A 234 -26.05 28.98 34.99
N HIS A 235 -26.49 28.53 33.81
CA HIS A 235 -26.21 27.19 33.31
C HIS A 235 -25.28 27.25 32.09
N LEU A 236 -24.22 26.44 32.08
CA LEU A 236 -23.33 26.24 30.94
C LEU A 236 -23.45 24.79 30.45
N VAL A 237 -23.86 24.63 29.20
CA VAL A 237 -23.84 23.34 28.51
C VAL A 237 -22.66 23.35 27.56
N TRP A 238 -21.74 22.42 27.78
CA TRP A 238 -20.52 22.28 27.01
C TRP A 238 -20.66 21.11 26.05
N TYR A 239 -20.97 21.38 24.79
CA TYR A 239 -21.15 20.37 23.76
C TYR A 239 -19.82 20.04 23.07
N LEU A 240 -19.34 18.80 23.26
CA LEU A 240 -18.23 18.20 22.52
C LEU A 240 -18.79 17.21 21.49
N PRO A 241 -18.93 17.60 20.21
CA PRO A 241 -19.33 16.68 19.17
C PRO A 241 -18.38 15.49 19.12
N SER A 242 -18.91 14.27 19.14
CA SER A 242 -18.13 13.05 18.97
C SER A 242 -18.44 12.40 17.62
N LEU A 243 -17.43 11.87 16.94
CA LEU A 243 -17.63 11.13 15.67
C LEU A 243 -18.47 9.85 15.84
N SER A 244 -18.67 9.42 17.09
CA SER A 244 -19.48 8.26 17.50
C SER A 244 -20.91 8.63 17.90
N ASP A 245 -21.36 9.87 17.68
CA ASP A 245 -22.71 10.30 18.02
C ASP A 245 -23.76 9.53 17.21
N ALA A 246 -24.43 8.58 17.86
CA ALA A 246 -25.46 7.74 17.25
C ALA A 246 -26.76 8.50 16.94
N SER A 247 -26.95 9.73 17.46
CA SER A 247 -28.06 10.61 17.03
C SER A 247 -27.86 11.14 15.60
N ALA A 248 -26.68 10.94 15.00
CA ALA A 248 -26.45 11.14 13.57
C ALA A 248 -27.15 10.11 12.66
N ALA A 249 -27.67 9.01 13.23
CA ALA A 249 -28.34 7.94 12.51
C ALA A 249 -29.88 8.09 12.54
N GLU A 250 -30.42 9.29 12.34
CA GLU A 250 -31.82 9.41 11.92
C GLU A 250 -31.93 9.05 10.43
N GLN A 251 -32.43 7.82 10.19
CA GLN A 251 -33.07 7.29 8.98
C GLN A 251 -32.86 8.10 7.68
N GLY A 252 -31.76 7.85 6.98
CA GLY A 252 -31.58 8.37 5.62
C GLY A 252 -30.19 8.12 5.06
N GLU A 253 -30.09 7.08 4.24
CA GLU A 253 -28.95 6.68 3.41
C GLU A 253 -27.70 6.17 4.15
N GLU A 254 -27.50 4.85 4.06
CA GLU A 254 -26.18 4.23 4.17
C GLU A 254 -25.26 4.87 3.12
N ARG A 255 -24.58 5.97 3.49
CA ARG A 255 -23.51 6.52 2.66
C ARG A 255 -22.44 5.44 2.55
N THR A 256 -22.25 4.96 1.33
CA THR A 256 -21.27 3.91 1.07
C THR A 256 -19.89 4.50 1.36
N LEU A 257 -18.90 3.70 1.80
CA LEU A 257 -17.53 4.15 2.09
C LEU A 257 -16.88 5.00 0.98
N ILE A 258 -17.41 4.91 -0.24
CA ILE A 258 -17.02 5.64 -1.45
C ILE A 258 -17.46 7.11 -1.43
N ASP A 259 -18.57 7.44 -0.76
CA ASP A 259 -19.11 8.81 -0.64
C ASP A 259 -18.40 9.65 0.43
N LEU A 260 -17.66 8.99 1.33
CA LEU A 260 -16.85 9.64 2.35
C LEU A 260 -15.45 10.01 1.85
N LEU A 261 -15.09 9.59 0.63
CA LEU A 261 -13.81 9.94 0.01
C LEU A 261 -13.93 11.29 -0.72
N PRO A 262 -13.02 12.25 -0.48
CA PRO A 262 -13.01 13.53 -1.20
C PRO A 262 -13.04 13.32 -2.71
N SER A 263 -13.86 14.10 -3.43
CA SER A 263 -14.14 13.93 -4.87
C SER A 263 -12.90 13.87 -5.78
N GLY A 264 -11.75 14.41 -5.34
CA GLY A 264 -10.47 14.33 -6.05
C GLY A 264 -9.78 12.96 -5.99
N TRP A 265 -10.08 12.11 -5.01
CA TRP A 265 -9.42 10.80 -4.87
C TRP A 265 -9.83 9.80 -5.94
N LEU A 266 -11.08 9.87 -6.43
CA LEU A 266 -11.55 9.07 -7.55
C LEU A 266 -10.72 9.32 -8.82
N TRP A 267 -10.31 10.57 -9.06
CA TRP A 267 -9.43 10.91 -10.17
C TRP A 267 -8.01 10.38 -9.96
N GLY A 268 -7.51 10.42 -8.73
CA GLY A 268 -6.21 9.84 -8.37
C GLY A 268 -6.16 8.33 -8.57
N THR A 269 -7.18 7.59 -8.12
CA THR A 269 -7.27 6.14 -8.30
C THR A 269 -7.46 5.75 -9.76
N LEU A 270 -8.25 6.53 -10.53
CA LEU A 270 -8.40 6.35 -11.97
C LEU A 270 -7.08 6.54 -12.71
N GLN A 271 -6.31 7.58 -12.40
CA GLN A 271 -4.98 7.80 -12.99
C GLN A 271 -4.02 6.64 -12.69
N LEU A 272 -4.05 6.13 -11.46
CA LEU A 272 -3.22 5.00 -11.03
C LEU A 272 -3.61 3.71 -11.75
N PHE A 273 -4.91 3.49 -11.95
CA PHE A 273 -5.44 2.38 -12.76
C PHE A 273 -5.01 2.50 -14.22
N VAL A 274 -5.14 3.67 -14.84
CA VAL A 274 -4.70 3.92 -16.22
C VAL A 274 -3.19 3.70 -16.35
N ALA A 275 -2.38 4.19 -15.41
CA ALA A 275 -0.94 3.97 -15.40
C ALA A 275 -0.58 2.48 -15.28
N ALA A 276 -1.29 1.73 -14.43
CA ALA A 276 -1.12 0.28 -14.30
C ALA A 276 -1.47 -0.47 -15.59
N VAL A 277 -2.56 -0.09 -16.26
CA VAL A 277 -2.97 -0.67 -17.55
C VAL A 277 -1.93 -0.37 -18.64
N LEU A 278 -1.45 0.88 -18.72
CA LEU A 278 -0.39 1.25 -19.67
C LEU A 278 0.92 0.49 -19.40
N ALA A 279 1.30 0.32 -18.13
CA ALA A 279 2.45 -0.48 -17.74
C ALA A 279 2.26 -1.97 -18.10
N ALA A 280 1.07 -2.52 -17.87
CA ALA A 280 0.73 -3.89 -18.25
C ALA A 280 0.78 -4.08 -19.77
N LEU A 281 0.23 -3.15 -20.56
CA LEU A 281 0.28 -3.17 -22.02
C LEU A 281 1.71 -3.03 -22.56
N TRP A 282 2.51 -2.15 -21.97
CA TRP A 282 3.93 -1.99 -22.31
C TRP A 282 4.71 -3.28 -22.05
N ARG A 283 4.44 -3.95 -20.92
CA ARG A 283 5.13 -5.17 -20.52
C ARG A 283 4.59 -6.43 -21.20
N ALA A 284 3.33 -6.40 -21.66
CA ALA A 284 2.70 -7.47 -22.44
C ALA A 284 3.09 -7.45 -23.92
N ARG A 285 3.63 -6.33 -24.44
CA ARG A 285 4.26 -6.28 -25.77
C ARG A 285 5.54 -7.11 -25.75
N ARG A 286 5.40 -8.41 -26.06
CA ARG A 286 6.52 -9.34 -26.31
C ARG A 286 7.50 -8.72 -27.31
N LEU A 287 8.73 -8.50 -26.88
CA LEU A 287 9.87 -8.35 -27.80
C LEU A 287 9.97 -9.68 -28.57
N GLY A 288 10.09 -9.58 -29.90
CA GLY A 288 9.90 -10.66 -30.88
C GLY A 288 10.82 -11.89 -30.75
N PRO A 289 10.76 -12.83 -31.72
CA PRO A 289 11.42 -14.13 -31.60
C PRO A 289 12.93 -13.97 -31.38
N LEU A 290 13.48 -14.76 -30.45
CA LEU A 290 14.92 -14.85 -30.25
C LEU A 290 15.58 -15.33 -31.55
N VAL A 291 16.63 -14.62 -31.93
CA VAL A 291 17.49 -14.83 -33.11
C VAL A 291 17.66 -16.34 -33.41
N PRO A 292 17.34 -16.82 -34.61
CA PRO A 292 17.65 -18.19 -34.99
C PRO A 292 19.16 -18.32 -35.16
N GLU A 293 19.80 -19.01 -34.21
CA GLU A 293 21.20 -19.39 -34.28
C GLU A 293 21.40 -20.37 -35.45
N LYS A 294 22.38 -20.09 -36.33
CA LYS A 294 22.69 -20.97 -37.47
C LYS A 294 23.35 -22.25 -36.96
N LEU A 295 22.72 -23.40 -37.22
CA LEU A 295 23.30 -24.72 -36.97
C LEU A 295 24.57 -24.93 -37.82
N PRO A 296 25.67 -25.48 -37.25
CA PRO A 296 26.90 -25.71 -37.99
C PRO A 296 26.77 -26.90 -38.97
N VAL A 297 27.37 -26.69 -40.14
CA VAL A 297 27.68 -27.56 -41.29
C VAL A 297 27.36 -29.06 -41.14
N ALA A 298 26.64 -29.61 -42.13
CA ALA A 298 26.42 -31.05 -42.29
C ALA A 298 27.76 -31.78 -42.53
N ILE A 299 28.19 -32.58 -41.54
CA ILE A 299 29.39 -33.42 -41.63
C ILE A 299 29.02 -34.73 -42.32
N ARG A 300 29.84 -35.19 -43.28
CA ARG A 300 29.60 -36.49 -43.95
C ARG A 300 29.73 -37.63 -42.94
N ALA A 301 28.83 -38.61 -42.99
CA ALA A 301 28.83 -39.75 -42.07
C ALA A 301 30.15 -40.55 -42.06
N SER A 302 30.94 -40.49 -43.13
CA SER A 302 32.27 -41.10 -43.18
C SER A 302 33.27 -40.44 -42.22
N GLU A 303 33.19 -39.12 -42.02
CA GLU A 303 34.13 -38.39 -41.16
C GLU A 303 33.87 -38.67 -39.66
N THR A 304 32.62 -38.87 -39.27
CA THR A 304 32.27 -39.23 -37.89
C THR A 304 32.70 -40.66 -37.54
N VAL A 305 32.58 -41.60 -38.48
CA VAL A 305 33.06 -42.97 -38.30
C VAL A 305 34.59 -43.01 -38.21
N GLU A 306 35.29 -42.31 -39.10
CA GLU A 306 36.76 -42.24 -39.07
C GLU A 306 37.27 -41.54 -37.79
N GLY A 307 36.64 -40.43 -37.40
CA GLY A 307 36.96 -39.72 -36.17
C GLY A 307 36.80 -40.62 -34.93
N ARG A 308 35.71 -41.38 -34.85
CA ARG A 308 35.47 -42.32 -33.75
C ARG A 308 36.45 -43.49 -33.76
N ALA A 309 36.80 -44.03 -34.94
CA ALA A 309 37.80 -45.09 -35.07
C ALA A 309 39.19 -44.61 -34.63
N ARG A 310 39.59 -43.39 -35.01
CA ARG A 310 40.84 -42.77 -34.53
C ARG A 310 40.85 -42.61 -33.01
N LEU A 311 39.74 -42.16 -32.41
CA LEU A 311 39.63 -42.04 -30.95
C LEU A 311 39.78 -43.39 -30.23
N TYR A 312 39.14 -44.45 -30.73
CA TYR A 312 39.30 -45.80 -30.16
C TYR A 312 40.73 -46.33 -30.30
N ARG A 313 41.41 -46.04 -31.42
CA ARG A 313 42.81 -46.40 -31.63
C ARG A 313 43.74 -45.65 -30.67
N THR A 314 43.60 -44.32 -30.57
CA THR A 314 44.43 -43.49 -29.68
C THR A 314 44.26 -43.89 -28.22
N ALA A 315 43.04 -44.28 -27.81
CA ALA A 315 42.76 -44.74 -26.45
C ALA A 315 43.10 -46.22 -26.21
N ASN A 316 43.63 -46.95 -27.20
CA ASN A 316 43.84 -48.41 -27.16
C ASN A 316 42.59 -49.20 -26.68
N ALA A 317 41.38 -48.72 -27.01
CA ALA A 317 40.10 -49.25 -26.51
C ALA A 317 39.61 -50.45 -27.35
N ARG A 318 40.43 -51.50 -27.43
CA ARG A 318 40.17 -52.72 -28.22
C ARG A 318 38.94 -53.49 -27.75
N ASP A 319 38.73 -53.51 -26.44
CA ASP A 319 37.57 -54.08 -25.76
C ASP A 319 36.26 -53.45 -26.23
N ARG A 320 36.21 -52.11 -26.27
CA ARG A 320 35.02 -51.36 -26.71
C ARG A 320 34.78 -51.50 -28.20
N ALA A 321 35.83 -51.51 -29.01
CA ALA A 321 35.72 -51.72 -30.46
C ALA A 321 35.17 -53.13 -30.77
N ALA A 322 35.73 -54.17 -30.14
CA ALA A 322 35.27 -55.54 -30.30
C ALA A 322 33.82 -55.74 -29.82
N ALA A 323 33.46 -55.15 -28.67
CA ALA A 323 32.10 -55.21 -28.14
C ALA A 323 31.09 -54.51 -29.07
N ALA A 324 31.44 -53.35 -29.63
CA ALA A 324 30.60 -52.64 -30.59
C ALA A 324 30.38 -53.47 -31.86
N LEU A 325 31.45 -54.01 -32.46
CA LEU A 325 31.36 -54.88 -33.65
C LEU A 325 30.47 -56.09 -33.38
N ARG A 326 30.76 -56.87 -32.33
CA ARG A 326 29.97 -58.05 -31.95
C ARG A 326 28.51 -57.70 -31.65
N SER A 327 28.26 -56.58 -30.98
CA SER A 327 26.89 -56.13 -30.71
C SER A 327 26.13 -55.85 -32.00
N THR A 328 26.72 -55.06 -32.90
CA THR A 328 26.09 -54.72 -34.18
C THR A 328 25.88 -55.96 -35.07
N THR A 329 26.86 -56.86 -35.16
CA THR A 329 26.72 -58.11 -35.91
C THR A 329 25.59 -58.97 -35.35
N ARG A 330 25.49 -59.16 -34.02
CA ARG A 330 24.39 -59.89 -33.39
C ARG A 330 23.01 -59.29 -33.72
N THR A 331 22.88 -57.96 -33.62
CA THR A 331 21.64 -57.24 -33.95
C THR A 331 21.25 -57.41 -35.42
N ARG A 332 22.21 -57.48 -36.34
CA ARG A 332 21.96 -57.70 -37.78
C ARG A 332 21.65 -59.15 -38.13
N LEU A 333 22.30 -60.10 -37.47
CA LEU A 333 22.10 -61.53 -37.70
C LEU A 333 20.75 -62.03 -37.16
N ALA A 334 20.30 -61.53 -36.00
CA ALA A 334 19.08 -61.98 -35.34
C ALA A 334 17.84 -62.08 -36.26
N PRO A 335 17.47 -61.05 -37.06
CA PRO A 335 16.32 -61.16 -37.97
C PRO A 335 16.53 -62.15 -39.11
N LEU A 336 17.78 -62.43 -39.52
CA LEU A 336 18.08 -63.37 -40.61
C LEU A 336 17.85 -64.82 -40.19
N VAL A 337 18.04 -65.13 -38.91
CA VAL A 337 17.84 -66.48 -38.34
C VAL A 337 16.52 -66.62 -37.56
N GLY A 338 15.61 -65.64 -37.67
CA GLY A 338 14.29 -65.70 -37.04
C GLY A 338 14.27 -65.44 -35.53
N VAL A 339 15.33 -64.83 -34.96
CA VAL A 339 15.42 -64.48 -33.54
C VAL A 339 15.01 -63.02 -33.32
N PRO A 340 14.15 -62.70 -32.33
CA PRO A 340 13.84 -61.31 -31.99
C PRO A 340 15.09 -60.51 -31.62
N VAL A 341 15.22 -59.27 -32.11
CA VAL A 341 16.40 -58.40 -31.85
C VAL A 341 16.70 -58.22 -30.36
N ALA A 342 15.66 -58.21 -29.50
CA ALA A 342 15.83 -58.13 -28.05
C ALA A 342 16.61 -59.32 -27.45
N GLN A 343 16.56 -60.48 -28.10
CA GLN A 343 17.26 -61.71 -27.71
C GLN A 343 18.56 -61.93 -28.50
N ALA A 344 18.97 -60.96 -29.33
CA ALA A 344 20.22 -61.04 -30.09
C ALA A 344 21.47 -61.10 -29.19
N HIS A 345 21.37 -60.58 -27.96
CA HIS A 345 22.49 -60.51 -27.02
C HIS A 345 22.53 -61.66 -26.01
N THR A 346 21.64 -62.65 -26.13
CA THR A 346 21.64 -63.85 -25.30
C THR A 346 22.20 -65.04 -26.09
N PRO A 347 23.32 -65.66 -25.67
CA PRO A 347 23.93 -66.79 -26.36
C PRO A 347 22.96 -67.96 -26.58
N GLU A 348 22.09 -68.20 -25.60
CA GLU A 348 21.16 -69.33 -25.56
C GLU A 348 20.07 -69.25 -26.63
N ALA A 349 19.70 -68.03 -27.04
CA ALA A 349 18.71 -67.81 -28.09
C ALA A 349 19.34 -67.75 -29.49
N LEU A 350 20.51 -67.09 -29.61
CA LEU A 350 21.10 -66.80 -30.92
C LEU A 350 21.96 -67.95 -31.47
N LEU A 351 22.74 -68.63 -30.63
CA LEU A 351 23.67 -69.66 -31.09
C LEU A 351 22.96 -70.90 -31.68
N PRO A 352 21.88 -71.43 -31.08
CA PRO A 352 21.16 -72.55 -31.67
C PRO A 352 20.55 -72.20 -33.03
N ALA A 353 19.97 -71.01 -33.16
CA ALA A 353 19.37 -70.54 -34.41
C ALA A 353 20.42 -70.36 -35.52
N LEU A 354 21.60 -69.82 -35.20
CA LEU A 354 22.72 -69.72 -36.15
C LEU A 354 23.25 -71.10 -36.55
N SER A 355 23.39 -72.03 -35.60
CA SER A 355 23.89 -73.39 -35.88
C SER A 355 22.96 -74.20 -36.77
N ALA A 356 21.65 -73.96 -36.70
CA ALA A 356 20.68 -74.58 -37.59
C ALA A 356 20.74 -74.01 -39.02
N HIS A 357 21.24 -72.79 -39.18
CA HIS A 357 21.33 -72.12 -40.48
C HIS A 357 22.67 -72.36 -41.18
N LEU A 358 23.74 -72.62 -40.42
CA LEU A 358 25.10 -72.83 -40.92
C LEU A 358 25.41 -74.33 -41.02
N HIS A 359 25.62 -74.82 -42.24
CA HIS A 359 25.94 -76.23 -42.50
C HIS A 359 27.45 -76.51 -42.34
N GLY A 360 27.90 -76.64 -41.10
CA GLY A 360 29.18 -77.27 -40.76
C GLY A 360 30.44 -76.43 -41.01
N ASP A 361 30.99 -75.90 -39.92
CA ASP A 361 32.44 -75.84 -39.70
C ASP A 361 32.66 -75.66 -38.19
N GLY A 362 33.61 -76.39 -37.60
CA GLY A 362 33.90 -76.45 -36.15
C GLY A 362 34.41 -75.15 -35.51
N ARG A 363 33.98 -73.99 -36.02
CA ARG A 363 34.31 -72.66 -35.52
C ARG A 363 33.43 -72.37 -34.32
N SER A 364 34.04 -72.05 -33.17
CA SER A 364 33.30 -71.76 -31.95
C SER A 364 32.57 -70.41 -32.07
N LEU A 365 31.33 -70.42 -32.59
CA LEU A 365 30.46 -69.23 -32.71
C LEU A 365 30.35 -68.45 -31.38
N HIS A 366 30.43 -69.17 -30.26
CA HIS A 366 30.48 -68.57 -28.93
C HIS A 366 31.70 -67.66 -28.73
N SER A 367 32.92 -68.07 -29.12
CA SER A 367 34.11 -67.21 -28.97
C SER A 367 34.10 -66.03 -29.94
N LEU A 368 33.49 -66.21 -31.12
CA LEU A 368 33.41 -65.16 -32.12
C LEU A 368 32.44 -64.03 -31.70
N LEU A 369 31.23 -64.39 -31.24
CA LEU A 369 30.17 -63.43 -30.91
C LEU A 369 30.15 -63.00 -29.44
N PHE A 370 30.65 -63.84 -28.52
CA PHE A 370 30.60 -63.63 -27.07
C PHE A 370 31.95 -63.85 -26.36
N GLY A 371 33.04 -64.02 -27.11
CA GLY A 371 34.36 -64.30 -26.53
C GLY A 371 35.03 -63.12 -25.85
N THR A 372 36.23 -63.38 -25.34
CA THR A 372 37.09 -62.39 -24.70
C THR A 372 37.52 -61.28 -25.66
N PRO A 373 37.94 -60.10 -25.15
CA PRO A 373 38.47 -59.03 -25.98
C PRO A 373 39.79 -59.44 -26.67
N PRO A 374 40.08 -58.93 -27.88
CA PRO A 374 41.33 -59.22 -28.59
C PRO A 374 42.53 -58.59 -27.87
N GLY A 375 43.67 -59.30 -27.88
CA GLY A 375 44.89 -58.87 -27.21
C GLY A 375 45.68 -57.77 -27.95
N ASP A 376 45.55 -57.71 -29.28
CA ASP A 376 46.24 -56.76 -30.14
C ASP A 376 45.34 -56.26 -31.29
N ASP A 377 45.83 -55.27 -32.05
CA ASP A 377 45.10 -54.67 -33.17
C ASP A 377 44.92 -55.66 -34.34
N ALA A 378 45.89 -56.57 -34.54
CA ALA A 378 45.81 -57.60 -35.57
C ALA A 378 44.67 -58.60 -35.30
N ALA A 379 44.50 -59.01 -34.04
CA ALA A 379 43.39 -59.86 -33.62
C ALA A 379 42.04 -59.14 -33.72
N LEU A 380 42.00 -57.81 -33.50
CA LEU A 380 40.77 -57.03 -33.69
C LEU A 380 40.36 -56.94 -35.16
N ILE A 381 41.32 -56.75 -36.08
CA ILE A 381 41.05 -56.78 -37.53
C ILE A 381 40.58 -58.17 -37.95
N THR A 382 41.29 -59.22 -37.51
CA THR A 382 40.90 -60.61 -37.78
C THR A 382 39.47 -60.91 -37.27
N LEU A 383 39.11 -60.39 -36.10
CA LEU A 383 37.76 -60.51 -35.54
C LEU A 383 36.72 -59.82 -36.44
N ALA A 384 37.00 -58.61 -36.91
CA ALA A 384 36.11 -57.89 -37.82
C ALA A 384 35.89 -58.66 -39.13
N ASP A 385 36.97 -59.16 -39.74
CA ASP A 385 36.89 -59.96 -40.97
C ASP A 385 36.10 -61.27 -40.78
N GLN A 386 36.26 -61.92 -39.64
CA GLN A 386 35.50 -63.14 -39.29
C GLN A 386 34.02 -62.85 -39.05
N LEU A 387 33.68 -61.72 -38.42
CA LEU A 387 32.28 -61.29 -38.23
C LEU A 387 31.62 -60.93 -39.57
N ASP A 388 32.33 -60.23 -40.45
CA ASP A 388 31.84 -59.90 -41.79
C ASP A 388 31.70 -61.14 -42.69
N ALA A 389 32.60 -62.12 -42.55
CA ALA A 389 32.48 -63.41 -43.22
C ALA A 389 31.22 -64.16 -42.76
N LEU A 390 30.98 -64.21 -41.45
CA LEU A 390 29.78 -64.82 -40.87
C LEU A 390 28.51 -64.12 -41.35
N GLU A 391 28.48 -62.78 -41.36
CA GLU A 391 27.32 -62.02 -41.87
C GLU A 391 27.04 -62.32 -43.34
N ARG A 392 28.09 -62.44 -44.17
CA ARG A 392 27.96 -62.79 -45.59
C ARG A 392 27.45 -64.21 -45.82
N GLU A 393 27.90 -65.16 -44.99
CA GLU A 393 27.50 -66.56 -45.06
C GLU A 393 26.02 -66.71 -44.69
N VAL A 394 25.57 -66.11 -43.60
CA VAL A 394 24.15 -66.13 -43.19
C VAL A 394 23.24 -65.43 -44.20
N ARG A 395 23.74 -64.42 -44.92
CA ARG A 395 22.95 -63.67 -45.92
C ARG A 395 22.87 -64.37 -47.28
N ARG A 396 23.68 -65.41 -47.51
CA ARG A 396 23.70 -66.23 -48.72
C ARG A 396 23.36 -67.68 -48.32
N PRO A 397 22.07 -68.04 -48.27
CA PRO A 397 21.62 -69.32 -47.75
C PRO A 397 22.15 -70.52 -48.54
#